data_AF-A0A286E366-F1
#
_entry.id   AF-A0A286E366-F1
#
_cell.length_a   1.000
_cell.length_b   1.000
_cell.length_c   1.000
_cell.angle_alpha   90.00
_cell.angle_beta   90.00
_cell.angle_gamma   90.00
#
_symmetry.space_group_name_H-M   'P 1'
#
loop_
_entity.id
_entity.type
_entity.pdbx_description
1 polymer ?
#
loop_
_entity_poly.entity_id
_entity_poly.type
_entity_poly.pdbx_seq_one_letter_code
_entity_poly.pdbx_strand_id
1 'polypeptide(L)'
;MKTIGIIGGMSPESTAIYYTQINRLVNARLGGNHSAKIILQSLEFEEIVQKQKSGDWQGAGAILAQSAKNLQNAGADAIVLATNTMHKVADLIEQNIDVPFLHILDAVAENIQQNQMHTVGLLGTRFTMQDDFYRGGLAVRGIQALVPNDETQAEIHRIIFEELCVGKIHASSKQFYLNTMADLAKQGAQGVILGCTEIGLLVNQEDMDLTLFDTTDIHIQKAVEFAFQAA
;
A
#
# COMPACT_ATOMS: atom_id res chain seq x y z
N MET A 1 8.80 -22.72 -1.09
CA MET A 1 8.42 -21.32 -0.82
C MET A 1 9.53 -20.43 -1.35
N LYS A 2 9.15 -19.51 -2.24
CA LYS A 2 10.02 -18.47 -2.79
C LYS A 2 10.37 -17.44 -1.71
N THR A 3 11.51 -16.76 -1.83
CA THR A 3 12.01 -15.73 -0.92
C THR A 3 11.45 -14.37 -1.31
N ILE A 4 10.80 -13.68 -0.37
CA ILE A 4 10.25 -12.33 -0.60
C ILE A 4 11.31 -11.28 -0.25
N GLY A 5 11.65 -10.40 -1.20
CA GLY A 5 12.44 -9.21 -0.96
C GLY A 5 11.54 -8.03 -0.61
N ILE A 6 11.74 -7.41 0.55
CA ILE A 6 10.95 -6.25 0.99
C ILE A 6 11.85 -5.02 1.00
N ILE A 7 11.45 -3.98 0.28
CA ILE A 7 12.00 -2.64 0.43
C ILE A 7 11.08 -1.88 1.38
N GLY A 8 11.58 -1.52 2.56
CA GLY A 8 10.82 -0.90 3.63
C GLY A 8 11.51 0.31 4.25
N GLY A 9 11.08 0.69 5.44
CA GLY A 9 11.54 1.88 6.15
C GLY A 9 10.80 3.16 5.74
N MET A 10 9.66 3.08 5.06
CA MET A 10 8.92 4.25 4.54
C MET A 10 7.43 4.25 4.92
N SER A 11 7.07 4.10 6.21
CA SER A 11 7.93 4.17 7.39
C SER A 11 8.32 2.78 7.97
N PRO A 12 9.22 2.70 8.98
CA PRO A 12 9.52 1.44 9.67
C PRO A 12 8.30 0.78 10.33
N GLU A 13 7.35 1.56 10.82
CA GLU A 13 6.12 1.08 11.45
C GLU A 13 5.27 0.26 10.47
N SER A 14 5.02 0.81 9.27
CA SER A 14 4.30 0.09 8.21
C SER A 14 5.06 -1.18 7.76
N THR A 15 6.39 -1.11 7.72
CA THR A 15 7.25 -2.23 7.33
C THR A 15 7.17 -3.39 8.32
N ALA A 16 7.05 -3.09 9.61
CA ALA A 16 6.88 -4.11 10.65
C ALA A 16 5.58 -4.91 10.47
N ILE A 17 4.52 -4.27 9.95
CA ILE A 17 3.26 -4.93 9.61
C ILE A 17 3.48 -5.96 8.50
N TYR A 18 4.15 -5.59 7.40
CA TYR A 18 4.49 -6.52 6.32
C TYR A 18 5.23 -7.74 6.84
N TYR A 19 6.33 -7.54 7.59
CA TYR A 19 7.11 -8.65 8.14
C TYR A 19 6.26 -9.57 9.03
N THR A 20 5.50 -8.99 9.95
CA THR A 20 4.72 -9.74 10.94
C THR A 20 3.59 -10.53 10.27
N GLN A 21 2.83 -9.89 9.39
CA GLN A 21 1.66 -10.51 8.77
C GLN A 21 2.03 -11.56 7.71
N ILE A 22 3.08 -11.33 6.92
CA ILE A 22 3.59 -12.35 5.99
C ILE A 22 3.97 -13.62 6.76
N ASN A 23 4.68 -13.49 7.88
CA ASN A 23 5.03 -14.64 8.71
C ASN A 23 3.80 -15.33 9.30
N ARG A 24 2.81 -14.56 9.79
CA ARG A 24 1.55 -15.12 10.32
C ARG A 24 0.78 -15.90 9.25
N LEU A 25 0.65 -15.37 8.05
CA LEU A 25 -0.06 -16.03 6.95
C LEU A 25 0.66 -17.30 6.49
N VAL A 26 2.00 -17.27 6.41
CA VAL A 26 2.79 -18.47 6.13
C VAL A 26 2.61 -19.53 7.23
N ASN A 27 2.67 -19.13 8.50
CA ASN A 27 2.48 -20.04 9.62
C ASN A 27 1.05 -20.62 9.65
N ALA A 28 0.04 -19.80 9.39
CA ALA A 28 -1.36 -20.25 9.31
C ALA A 28 -1.56 -21.31 8.22
N ARG A 29 -0.80 -21.22 7.11
CA ARG A 29 -0.89 -22.17 5.99
C ARG A 29 -0.12 -23.47 6.24
N LEU A 30 1.04 -23.41 6.88
CA LEU A 30 1.95 -24.56 7.03
C LEU A 30 1.96 -25.19 8.43
N GLY A 31 1.49 -24.47 9.44
CA GLY A 31 1.49 -24.89 10.84
C GLY A 31 2.88 -24.98 11.48
N GLY A 32 2.93 -25.52 12.70
CA GLY A 32 4.17 -25.76 13.44
C GLY A 32 5.06 -24.52 13.58
N ASN A 33 6.36 -24.69 13.34
CA ASN A 33 7.37 -23.62 13.43
C ASN A 33 7.70 -22.99 12.07
N HIS A 34 6.82 -23.11 11.07
CA HIS A 34 7.06 -22.54 9.75
C HIS A 34 6.95 -21.01 9.77
N SER A 35 7.92 -20.35 9.15
CA SER A 35 7.99 -18.91 8.94
C SER A 35 8.32 -18.61 7.47
N ALA A 36 8.14 -17.35 7.06
CA ALA A 36 8.41 -16.91 5.70
C ALA A 36 9.91 -16.75 5.45
N LYS A 37 10.35 -17.00 4.20
CA LYS A 37 11.68 -16.61 3.74
C LYS A 37 11.63 -15.14 3.30
N ILE A 38 12.22 -14.25 4.09
CA ILE A 38 12.20 -12.80 3.84
C ILE A 38 13.61 -12.25 3.84
N ILE A 39 13.91 -11.36 2.89
CA ILE A 39 15.06 -10.46 2.94
C ILE A 39 14.49 -9.04 2.98
N LEU A 40 14.81 -8.28 4.01
CA LEU A 40 14.31 -6.92 4.21
C LEU A 40 15.47 -5.94 4.09
N GLN A 41 15.33 -4.94 3.23
CA GLN A 41 16.16 -3.74 3.25
C GLN A 41 15.32 -2.56 3.72
N SER A 42 15.58 -2.11 4.95
CA SER A 42 14.95 -0.90 5.51
C SER A 42 15.81 0.31 5.18
N LEU A 43 15.22 1.30 4.50
CA LEU A 43 15.89 2.56 4.18
C LEU A 43 15.81 3.55 5.34
N GLU A 44 16.67 4.56 5.32
CA GLU A 44 16.56 5.74 6.19
C GLU A 44 15.47 6.64 5.59
N PHE A 45 14.42 6.93 6.36
CA PHE A 45 13.21 7.52 5.78
C PHE A 45 13.38 9.00 5.45
N GLU A 46 14.15 9.74 6.25
CA GLU A 46 14.33 11.18 6.04
C GLU A 46 15.03 11.46 4.70
N GLU A 47 15.97 10.61 4.26
CA GLU A 47 16.57 10.70 2.92
C GLU A 47 15.51 10.66 1.81
N ILE A 48 14.55 9.73 1.88
CA ILE A 48 13.46 9.61 0.91
C ILE A 48 12.51 10.81 1.03
N VAL A 49 12.16 11.22 2.25
CA VAL A 49 11.28 12.38 2.50
C VAL A 49 11.88 13.67 1.92
N GLN A 50 13.18 13.91 2.08
CA GLN A 50 13.85 15.08 1.52
C GLN A 50 13.81 15.11 -0.01
N LYS A 51 13.94 13.94 -0.64
CA LYS A 51 13.77 13.81 -2.10
C LYS A 51 12.34 14.05 -2.55
N GLN A 52 11.35 13.52 -1.82
CA GLN A 52 9.93 13.83 -2.10
C GLN A 52 9.64 15.32 -2.00
N LYS A 53 10.09 15.99 -0.92
CA LYS A 53 9.88 17.43 -0.68
C LYS A 53 10.54 18.31 -1.73
N SER A 54 11.71 17.92 -2.22
CA SER A 54 12.43 18.63 -3.29
C SER A 54 11.96 18.28 -4.70
N GLY A 55 11.08 17.29 -4.86
CA GLY A 55 10.64 16.78 -6.16
C GLY A 55 11.68 15.93 -6.89
N ASP A 56 12.76 15.50 -6.22
CA ASP A 56 13.81 14.62 -6.75
C ASP A 56 13.35 13.15 -6.82
N TRP A 57 12.31 12.89 -7.62
CA TRP A 57 11.76 11.55 -7.84
C TRP A 57 12.79 10.62 -8.51
N GLN A 58 13.62 11.15 -9.41
CA GLN A 58 14.67 10.36 -10.07
C GLN A 58 15.70 9.85 -9.04
N GLY A 59 16.17 10.72 -8.14
CA GLY A 59 17.09 10.33 -7.08
C GLY A 59 16.47 9.34 -6.10
N ALA A 60 15.18 9.49 -5.77
CA ALA A 60 14.49 8.55 -4.89
C ALA A 60 14.33 7.18 -5.56
N GLY A 61 13.98 7.17 -6.84
CA GLY A 61 13.90 5.96 -7.65
C GLY A 61 15.25 5.25 -7.79
N ALA A 62 16.35 5.98 -7.92
CA ALA A 62 17.70 5.39 -7.98
C ALA A 62 18.05 4.65 -6.67
N ILE A 63 17.73 5.21 -5.51
CA ILE A 63 17.94 4.55 -4.21
C ILE A 63 17.12 3.27 -4.11
N LEU A 64 15.84 3.34 -4.50
CA LEU A 64 14.92 2.20 -4.45
C LEU A 64 15.32 1.10 -5.44
N ALA A 65 15.72 1.45 -6.66
CA ALA A 65 16.23 0.51 -7.66
C ALA A 65 17.49 -0.20 -7.17
N GLN A 66 18.41 0.53 -6.54
CA GLN A 66 19.61 -0.08 -5.95
C GLN A 66 19.24 -1.04 -4.80
N SER A 67 18.28 -0.66 -3.95
CA SER A 67 17.75 -1.53 -2.90
C SER A 67 17.15 -2.82 -3.47
N ALA A 68 16.33 -2.70 -4.52
CA ALA A 68 15.75 -3.85 -5.22
C ALA A 68 16.84 -4.77 -5.79
N LYS A 69 17.88 -4.21 -6.42
CA LYS A 69 19.00 -4.99 -6.95
C LYS A 69 19.77 -5.71 -5.86
N ASN A 70 20.00 -5.05 -4.71
CA ASN A 70 20.66 -5.67 -3.57
C ASN A 70 19.86 -6.88 -3.06
N LEU A 71 18.54 -6.75 -2.94
CA LEU A 71 17.65 -7.84 -2.52
C LEU A 71 17.64 -8.99 -3.53
N GLN A 72 17.57 -8.71 -4.84
CA GLN A 72 17.71 -9.72 -5.88
C GLN A 72 19.05 -10.47 -5.76
N ASN A 73 20.17 -9.74 -5.63
CA ASN A 73 21.50 -10.32 -5.51
C ASN A 73 21.65 -11.15 -4.21
N ALA A 74 20.88 -10.83 -3.17
CA ALA A 74 20.80 -11.58 -1.93
C ALA A 74 19.90 -12.84 -2.02
N GLY A 75 19.22 -13.06 -3.15
CA GLY A 75 18.40 -14.24 -3.40
C GLY A 75 16.89 -14.06 -3.19
N ALA A 76 16.39 -12.83 -3.27
CA ALA A 76 14.94 -12.58 -3.37
C ALA A 76 14.41 -13.07 -4.73
N ASP A 77 13.29 -13.78 -4.72
CA ASP A 77 12.61 -14.29 -5.91
C ASP A 77 11.55 -13.30 -6.44
N ALA A 78 11.18 -12.29 -5.65
CA ALA A 78 10.35 -11.15 -6.03
C ALA A 78 10.58 -9.97 -5.09
N ILE A 79 10.24 -8.77 -5.54
CA ILE A 79 10.36 -7.53 -4.78
C ILE A 79 8.98 -6.97 -4.42
N VAL A 80 8.81 -6.58 -3.16
CA VAL A 80 7.66 -5.88 -2.60
C VAL A 80 8.13 -4.54 -2.07
N LEU A 81 7.47 -3.46 -2.50
CA LEU A 81 7.70 -2.12 -1.98
C LEU A 81 6.67 -1.80 -0.89
N ALA A 82 7.09 -1.75 0.37
CA ALA A 82 6.22 -1.56 1.53
C ALA A 82 5.83 -0.09 1.76
N THR A 83 5.26 0.56 0.74
CA THR A 83 4.75 1.93 0.81
C THR A 83 3.86 2.23 -0.40
N ASN A 84 2.78 3.01 -0.25
CA ASN A 84 1.92 3.40 -1.38
C ASN A 84 2.60 4.45 -2.26
N THR A 85 3.11 5.54 -1.68
CA THR A 85 3.59 6.72 -2.41
C THR A 85 4.77 6.43 -3.32
N MET A 86 5.73 5.60 -2.90
CA MET A 86 6.93 5.36 -3.70
C MET A 86 6.72 4.45 -4.91
N HIS A 87 5.52 3.89 -5.12
CA HIS A 87 5.17 3.27 -6.39
C HIS A 87 5.15 4.27 -7.55
N LYS A 88 5.15 5.58 -7.27
CA LYS A 88 5.39 6.63 -8.27
C LYS A 88 6.70 6.44 -9.07
N VAL A 89 7.68 5.75 -8.51
CA VAL A 89 8.97 5.45 -9.16
C VAL A 89 9.17 3.95 -9.41
N ALA A 90 8.08 3.17 -9.43
CA ALA A 90 8.13 1.71 -9.65
C ALA A 90 8.81 1.35 -10.98
N ASP A 91 8.57 2.11 -12.04
CA ASP A 91 9.21 1.88 -13.35
C ASP A 91 10.75 1.83 -13.25
N LEU A 92 11.36 2.70 -12.43
CA LEU A 92 12.81 2.70 -12.22
C LEU A 92 13.28 1.46 -11.46
N ILE A 93 12.46 0.93 -10.57
CA ILE A 93 12.74 -0.33 -9.86
C ILE A 93 12.67 -1.49 -10.85
N GLU A 94 11.56 -1.63 -11.55
CA GLU A 94 11.28 -2.71 -12.51
C GLU A 94 12.34 -2.82 -13.60
N GLN A 95 12.79 -1.68 -14.14
CA GLN A 95 13.82 -1.64 -15.18
C GLN A 95 15.21 -2.10 -14.70
N ASN A 96 15.46 -2.17 -13.39
CA ASN A 96 16.76 -2.51 -12.81
C ASN A 96 16.83 -3.92 -12.21
N ILE A 97 15.73 -4.66 -12.18
CA ILE A 97 15.66 -6.02 -11.64
C ILE A 97 15.14 -7.01 -12.69
N ASP A 98 15.52 -8.27 -12.53
CA ASP A 98 15.12 -9.39 -13.39
C ASP A 98 14.02 -10.25 -12.73
N VAL A 99 13.84 -10.10 -11.41
CA VAL A 99 12.79 -10.77 -10.64
C VAL A 99 11.50 -9.95 -10.67
N PRO A 100 10.32 -10.59 -10.53
CA PRO A 100 9.05 -9.87 -10.50
C PRO A 100 9.00 -8.78 -9.42
N PHE A 101 8.53 -7.60 -9.81
CA PHE A 101 8.08 -6.57 -8.90
C PHE A 101 6.59 -6.76 -8.64
N LEU A 102 6.19 -6.96 -7.39
CA LEU A 102 4.78 -7.04 -7.01
C LEU A 102 4.28 -5.62 -6.78
N HIS A 103 3.65 -5.02 -7.79
CA HIS A 103 3.17 -3.65 -7.71
C HIS A 103 1.89 -3.57 -6.86
N ILE A 104 1.80 -2.63 -5.92
CA ILE A 104 0.64 -2.50 -5.02
C ILE A 104 -0.67 -2.25 -5.78
N LEU A 105 -0.63 -1.40 -6.82
CA LEU A 105 -1.82 -1.12 -7.64
C LEU A 105 -2.28 -2.34 -8.45
N ASP A 106 -1.38 -3.24 -8.86
CA ASP A 106 -1.80 -4.49 -9.51
C ASP A 106 -2.56 -5.35 -8.50
N ALA A 107 -1.99 -5.55 -7.31
CA ALA A 107 -2.61 -6.34 -6.25
C ALA A 107 -4.00 -5.79 -5.87
N VAL A 108 -4.11 -4.47 -5.72
CA VAL A 108 -5.38 -3.79 -5.38
C VAL A 108 -6.39 -3.92 -6.52
N ALA A 109 -5.99 -3.66 -7.77
CA ALA A 109 -6.91 -3.75 -8.90
C ALA A 109 -7.42 -5.17 -9.12
N GLU A 110 -6.54 -6.18 -9.05
CA GLU A 110 -6.93 -7.58 -9.14
C GLU A 110 -7.93 -7.96 -8.03
N ASN A 111 -7.68 -7.53 -6.78
CA ASN A 111 -8.58 -7.81 -5.66
C ASN A 111 -9.96 -7.16 -5.85
N ILE A 112 -10.02 -5.91 -6.31
CA ILE A 112 -11.27 -5.21 -6.62
C ILE A 112 -12.03 -5.93 -7.75
N GLN A 113 -11.33 -6.35 -8.81
CA GLN A 113 -11.93 -7.09 -9.92
C GLN A 113 -12.46 -8.46 -9.52
N GLN A 114 -11.78 -9.17 -8.61
CA GLN A 114 -12.27 -10.43 -8.04
C GLN A 114 -13.58 -10.26 -7.27
N ASN A 115 -13.79 -9.09 -6.67
CA ASN A 115 -15.06 -8.68 -6.05
C ASN A 115 -16.10 -8.16 -7.07
N GLN A 116 -15.82 -8.27 -8.38
CA GLN A 116 -16.68 -7.81 -9.48
C GLN A 116 -16.99 -6.31 -9.43
N MET A 117 -16.08 -5.52 -8.83
CA MET A 117 -16.17 -4.07 -8.72
C MET A 117 -15.24 -3.39 -9.72
N HIS A 118 -15.55 -2.14 -10.05
CA HIS A 118 -14.81 -1.35 -11.05
C HIS A 118 -14.79 0.15 -10.70
N THR A 119 -15.67 0.61 -9.82
CA THR A 119 -15.67 1.98 -9.30
C THR A 119 -15.57 1.95 -7.78
N VAL A 120 -14.52 2.56 -7.23
CA VAL A 120 -14.24 2.57 -5.79
C VAL A 120 -13.90 3.97 -5.30
N GLY A 121 -14.14 4.23 -4.03
CA GLY A 121 -13.60 5.40 -3.34
C GLY A 121 -12.11 5.22 -3.05
N LEU A 122 -11.35 6.29 -3.04
CA LEU A 122 -9.94 6.30 -2.62
C LEU A 122 -9.75 7.30 -1.49
N LEU A 123 -9.41 6.80 -0.31
CA LEU A 123 -9.03 7.61 0.84
C LEU A 123 -7.56 7.37 1.15
N GLY A 124 -6.79 8.43 1.30
CA GLY A 124 -5.35 8.36 1.54
C GLY A 124 -4.79 9.74 1.84
N THR A 125 -3.47 9.90 1.74
CA THR A 125 -2.91 11.24 1.79
C THR A 125 -3.41 12.09 0.62
N ARG A 126 -3.35 13.42 0.74
CA ARG A 126 -3.60 14.33 -0.38
C ARG A 126 -2.79 13.97 -1.63
N PHE A 127 -1.55 13.52 -1.47
CA PHE A 127 -0.72 13.05 -2.58
C PHE A 127 -1.36 11.84 -3.27
N THR A 128 -1.77 10.84 -2.50
CA THR A 128 -2.44 9.63 -3.01
C THR A 128 -3.75 9.96 -3.74
N MET A 129 -4.53 10.93 -3.23
CA MET A 129 -5.84 11.29 -3.80
C MET A 129 -5.76 12.25 -4.99
N GLN A 130 -4.73 13.10 -5.08
CA GLN A 130 -4.61 14.13 -6.12
C GLN A 130 -3.63 13.77 -7.23
N ASP A 131 -2.59 13.01 -6.94
CA ASP A 131 -1.56 12.68 -7.92
C ASP A 131 -2.06 11.62 -8.90
N ASP A 132 -1.77 11.84 -10.19
CA ASP A 132 -2.23 11.01 -11.28
C ASP A 132 -1.62 9.60 -11.24
N PHE A 133 -0.46 9.41 -10.59
CA PHE A 133 0.18 8.09 -10.53
C PHE A 133 -0.73 7.03 -9.90
N TYR A 134 -1.55 7.40 -8.90
CA TYR A 134 -2.41 6.43 -8.21
C TYR A 134 -3.74 6.28 -8.95
N ARG A 135 -4.44 7.39 -9.21
CA ARG A 135 -5.75 7.35 -9.87
C ARG A 135 -5.66 6.96 -11.33
N GLY A 136 -4.73 7.56 -12.08
CA GLY A 136 -4.39 7.15 -13.44
C GLY A 136 -3.82 5.74 -13.47
N GLY A 137 -2.98 5.37 -12.50
CA GLY A 137 -2.45 4.00 -12.37
C GLY A 137 -3.54 2.94 -12.16
N LEU A 138 -4.56 3.23 -11.35
CA LEU A 138 -5.75 2.37 -11.21
C LEU A 138 -6.62 2.36 -12.48
N ALA A 139 -6.77 3.50 -13.15
CA ALA A 139 -7.57 3.61 -14.37
C ALA A 139 -6.98 2.76 -15.51
N VAL A 140 -5.65 2.70 -15.66
CA VAL A 140 -4.96 1.80 -16.61
C VAL A 140 -5.27 0.33 -16.32
N ARG A 141 -5.57 0.00 -15.06
CA ARG A 141 -5.95 -1.34 -14.60
C ARG A 141 -7.47 -1.56 -14.61
N GLY A 142 -8.24 -0.65 -15.22
CA GLY A 142 -9.69 -0.76 -15.35
C GLY A 142 -10.47 -0.41 -14.08
N ILE A 143 -9.85 0.27 -13.11
CA ILE A 143 -10.50 0.69 -11.86
C ILE A 143 -10.65 2.22 -11.85
N GLN A 144 -11.89 2.69 -11.76
CA GLN A 144 -12.21 4.10 -11.54
C GLN A 144 -12.13 4.43 -10.04
N ALA A 145 -11.25 5.37 -9.68
CA ALA A 145 -11.12 5.88 -8.31
C ALA A 145 -11.81 7.23 -8.14
N LEU A 146 -12.88 7.23 -7.33
CA LEU A 146 -13.57 8.42 -6.84
C LEU A 146 -12.83 8.98 -5.61
N VAL A 147 -12.65 10.29 -5.56
CA VAL A 147 -12.04 10.99 -4.42
C VAL A 147 -13.01 12.06 -3.91
N PRO A 148 -12.99 12.40 -2.61
CA PRO A 148 -13.87 13.44 -2.08
C PRO A 148 -13.42 14.83 -2.57
N ASN A 149 -14.15 15.88 -2.20
CA ASN A 149 -13.78 17.25 -2.57
C ASN A 149 -12.48 17.72 -1.87
N ASP A 150 -11.90 18.83 -2.31
CA ASP A 150 -10.61 19.33 -1.82
C ASP A 150 -10.58 19.64 -0.31
N GLU A 151 -11.69 20.14 0.26
CA GLU A 151 -11.79 20.43 1.69
C GLU A 151 -11.75 19.13 2.51
N THR A 152 -12.52 18.13 2.10
CA THR A 152 -12.51 16.81 2.72
C THR A 152 -11.15 16.13 2.58
N GLN A 153 -10.50 16.25 1.42
CA GLN A 153 -9.16 15.70 1.22
C GLN A 153 -8.12 16.36 2.14
N ALA A 154 -8.21 17.67 2.37
CA ALA A 154 -7.34 18.39 3.29
C ALA A 154 -7.52 17.90 4.74
N GLU A 155 -8.76 17.68 5.17
CA GLU A 155 -9.04 17.17 6.53
C GLU A 155 -8.61 15.71 6.70
N ILE A 156 -8.81 14.84 5.70
CA ILE A 156 -8.25 13.48 5.69
C ILE A 156 -6.74 13.52 5.89
N HIS A 157 -6.04 14.38 5.13
CA HIS A 157 -4.60 14.54 5.21
C HIS A 157 -4.16 15.03 6.60
N ARG A 158 -4.86 16.02 7.17
CA ARG A 158 -4.62 16.52 8.53
C ARG A 158 -4.77 15.40 9.56
N ILE A 159 -5.88 14.65 9.52
CA ILE A 159 -6.14 13.52 10.43
C ILE A 159 -5.01 12.48 10.34
N ILE A 160 -4.58 12.11 9.12
CA ILE A 160 -3.49 11.15 8.94
C ILE A 160 -2.22 11.61 9.67
N PHE A 161 -1.74 12.84 9.40
CA PHE A 161 -0.44 13.28 9.91
C PHE A 161 -0.47 13.77 11.36
N GLU A 162 -1.51 14.50 11.77
CA GLU A 162 -1.58 15.12 13.10
C GLU A 162 -2.19 14.21 14.18
N GLU A 163 -2.88 13.15 13.77
CA GLU A 163 -3.54 12.20 14.67
C GLU A 163 -3.01 10.78 14.48
N LEU A 164 -3.24 10.16 13.33
CA LEU A 164 -3.00 8.73 13.16
C LEU A 164 -1.51 8.37 13.19
N CYS A 165 -0.66 9.12 12.47
CA CYS A 165 0.79 8.93 12.47
C CYS A 165 1.45 9.19 13.83
N VAL A 166 0.77 9.90 14.74
CA VAL A 166 1.25 10.16 16.11
C VAL A 166 0.47 9.37 17.16
N GLY A 167 -0.25 8.33 16.74
CA GLY A 167 -0.92 7.36 17.62
C GLY A 167 -2.17 7.89 18.35
N LYS A 168 -2.78 8.97 17.85
CA LYS A 168 -4.02 9.52 18.40
C LYS A 168 -5.21 9.04 17.57
N ILE A 169 -6.18 8.42 18.23
CA ILE A 169 -7.42 7.95 17.61
C ILE A 169 -8.58 8.73 18.22
N HIS A 170 -9.25 9.54 17.39
CA HIS A 170 -10.38 10.35 17.81
C HIS A 170 -11.70 9.84 17.21
N ALA A 171 -12.73 9.73 18.05
CA ALA A 171 -14.06 9.30 17.61
C ALA A 171 -14.68 10.26 16.57
N SER A 172 -14.39 11.56 16.68
CA SER A 172 -14.80 12.56 15.69
C SER A 172 -14.19 12.30 14.31
N SER A 173 -12.90 11.95 14.27
CA SER A 173 -12.19 11.64 13.04
C SER A 173 -12.71 10.35 12.42
N LYS A 174 -13.02 9.33 13.24
CA LYS A 174 -13.69 8.11 12.78
C LYS A 174 -15.04 8.42 12.14
N GLN A 175 -15.89 9.20 12.81
CA GLN A 175 -17.20 9.58 12.27
C GLN A 175 -17.07 10.37 10.96
N PHE A 176 -16.07 11.26 10.86
CA PHE A 176 -15.77 12.00 9.64
C PHE A 176 -15.41 11.07 8.47
N TYR A 177 -14.57 10.06 8.70
CA TYR A 177 -14.25 9.05 7.68
C TYR A 177 -15.49 8.25 7.25
N LEU A 178 -16.31 7.78 8.19
CA LEU A 178 -17.52 7.03 7.88
C LEU A 178 -18.52 7.85 7.04
N ASN A 179 -18.70 9.13 7.39
CA ASN A 179 -19.54 10.05 6.60
C ASN A 179 -18.99 10.23 5.18
N THR A 180 -17.67 10.43 5.06
CA THR A 180 -17.00 10.59 3.76
C THR A 180 -17.16 9.35 2.87
N MET A 181 -17.00 8.16 3.44
CA MET A 181 -17.19 6.90 2.73
C MET A 181 -18.66 6.70 2.30
N ALA A 182 -19.62 7.06 3.14
CA ALA A 182 -21.04 7.03 2.79
C ALA A 182 -21.36 8.01 1.63
N ASP A 183 -20.73 9.18 1.60
CA ASP A 183 -20.90 10.14 0.51
C ASP A 183 -20.24 9.69 -0.79
N LEU A 184 -19.13 8.96 -0.73
CA LEU A 184 -18.55 8.28 -1.90
C LEU A 184 -19.45 7.15 -2.41
N ALA A 185 -20.07 6.38 -1.52
CA ALA A 185 -21.03 5.35 -1.91
C ALA A 185 -22.24 5.94 -2.65
N LYS A 186 -22.77 7.08 -2.18
CA LYS A 186 -23.85 7.81 -2.89
C LYS A 186 -23.43 8.30 -4.29
N GLN A 187 -22.12 8.49 -4.52
CA GLN A 187 -21.55 8.86 -5.81
C GLN A 187 -21.25 7.65 -6.71
N GLY A 188 -21.53 6.43 -6.25
CA GLY A 188 -21.36 5.19 -7.01
C GLY A 188 -20.11 4.38 -6.66
N ALA A 189 -19.38 4.71 -5.59
CA ALA A 189 -18.33 3.82 -5.08
C ALA A 189 -18.94 2.49 -4.60
N GLN A 190 -18.42 1.38 -5.10
CA GLN A 190 -18.83 0.01 -4.74
C GLN A 190 -18.02 -0.55 -3.56
N GLY A 191 -16.87 0.09 -3.28
CA GLY A 191 -15.95 -0.21 -2.20
C GLY A 191 -15.05 1.01 -1.95
N VAL A 192 -14.23 1.00 -0.89
CA VAL A 192 -13.28 2.08 -0.58
C VAL A 192 -11.88 1.53 -0.34
N ILE A 193 -10.90 2.06 -1.09
CA ILE A 193 -9.48 1.82 -0.89
C ILE A 193 -8.99 2.63 0.32
N LEU A 194 -8.33 1.94 1.25
CA LEU A 194 -7.53 2.54 2.32
C LEU A 194 -6.08 2.66 1.83
N GLY A 195 -5.79 3.79 1.20
CA GLY A 195 -4.51 4.11 0.53
C GLY A 195 -3.38 4.54 1.48
N CYS A 196 -3.56 4.36 2.78
CA CYS A 196 -2.60 4.66 3.84
C CYS A 196 -2.80 3.66 4.97
N THR A 197 -1.71 3.04 5.45
CA THR A 197 -1.71 2.01 6.50
C THR A 197 -2.45 2.44 7.77
N GLU A 198 -2.32 3.73 8.10
CA GLU A 198 -2.84 4.34 9.31
C GLU A 198 -4.38 4.44 9.30
N ILE A 199 -5.02 4.46 8.12
CA ILE A 199 -6.47 4.56 8.02
C ILE A 199 -7.13 3.30 8.61
N GLY A 200 -6.53 2.12 8.41
CA GLY A 200 -7.00 0.87 9.01
C GLY A 200 -6.95 0.85 10.55
N LEU A 201 -6.21 1.78 11.19
CA LEU A 201 -6.25 1.94 12.65
C LEU A 201 -7.52 2.65 13.13
N LEU A 202 -8.16 3.43 12.25
CA LEU A 202 -9.31 4.27 12.56
C LEU A 202 -10.64 3.61 12.19
N VAL A 203 -10.68 2.92 11.04
CA VAL A 203 -11.89 2.32 10.45
C VAL A 203 -11.64 0.87 10.06
N ASN A 204 -12.61 0.01 10.33
CA ASN A 204 -12.56 -1.43 10.05
C ASN A 204 -13.80 -1.88 9.25
N GLN A 205 -13.73 -3.09 8.67
CA GLN A 205 -14.83 -3.64 7.88
C GLN A 205 -16.15 -3.77 8.66
N GLU A 206 -16.08 -3.94 9.98
CA GLU A 206 -17.27 -4.01 10.85
C GLU A 206 -18.01 -2.67 11.00
N ASP A 207 -17.36 -1.56 10.65
CA ASP A 207 -17.95 -0.22 10.78
C ASP A 207 -18.93 0.10 9.64
N MET A 208 -18.94 -0.68 8.55
CA MET A 208 -19.80 -0.42 7.39
C MET A 208 -20.01 -1.62 6.46
N ASP A 209 -21.13 -1.58 5.74
CA ASP A 209 -21.47 -2.59 4.72
C ASP A 209 -20.63 -2.48 3.44
N LEU A 210 -20.01 -1.33 3.20
CA LEU A 210 -19.18 -1.12 2.02
C LEU A 210 -17.85 -1.86 2.17
N THR A 211 -17.41 -2.58 1.13
CA THR A 211 -16.15 -3.32 1.17
C THR A 211 -14.96 -2.36 1.29
N LEU A 212 -14.11 -2.61 2.29
CA LEU A 212 -12.86 -1.88 2.48
C LEU A 212 -11.71 -2.66 1.85
N PHE A 213 -10.92 -1.98 1.02
CA PHE A 213 -9.73 -2.52 0.39
C PHE A 213 -8.49 -1.93 1.09
N ASP A 214 -8.02 -2.60 2.13
CA ASP A 214 -6.75 -2.24 2.77
C ASP A 214 -5.59 -2.61 1.85
N THR A 215 -4.92 -1.59 1.32
CA THR A 215 -3.83 -1.77 0.35
C THR A 215 -2.66 -2.54 0.90
N THR A 216 -2.40 -2.46 2.20
CA THR A 216 -1.30 -3.17 2.84
C THR A 216 -1.61 -4.64 3.01
N ASP A 217 -2.81 -4.95 3.52
CA ASP A 217 -3.23 -6.34 3.67
C ASP A 217 -3.33 -7.05 2.32
N ILE A 218 -3.89 -6.39 1.31
CA ILE A 218 -3.97 -6.94 -0.06
C ILE A 218 -2.57 -7.21 -0.61
N HIS A 219 -1.62 -6.28 -0.43
CA HIS A 219 -0.27 -6.43 -0.93
C HIS A 219 0.50 -7.55 -0.22
N ILE A 220 0.30 -7.68 1.10
CA ILE A 220 0.84 -8.77 1.92
C ILE A 220 0.29 -10.13 1.44
N GLN A 221 -1.02 -10.22 1.18
CA GLN A 221 -1.63 -11.44 0.65
C GLN A 221 -1.03 -11.81 -0.70
N LYS A 222 -0.90 -10.84 -1.62
CA LYS A 222 -0.26 -11.05 -2.94
C LYS A 222 1.18 -11.58 -2.80
N ALA A 223 1.96 -11.03 -1.87
CA ALA A 223 3.33 -11.48 -1.62
C ALA A 223 3.37 -12.93 -1.11
N VAL A 224 2.47 -13.30 -0.18
CA VAL A 224 2.36 -14.66 0.34
C VAL A 224 1.90 -15.62 -0.74
N GLU A 225 0.90 -15.26 -1.54
CA GLU A 225 0.43 -16.05 -2.68
C GLU A 225 1.57 -16.34 -3.66
N PHE A 226 2.33 -15.32 -4.06
CA PHE A 226 3.50 -15.47 -4.91
C PHE A 226 4.52 -16.43 -4.30
N ALA A 227 4.77 -16.33 -2.99
CA ALA A 227 5.72 -17.20 -2.28
C ALA A 227 5.38 -18.70 -2.35
N PHE A 228 4.10 -19.03 -2.59
CA PHE A 228 3.60 -20.40 -2.74
C PHE A 228 3.31 -20.83 -4.19
N GLN A 229 3.50 -19.97 -5.18
CA GLN A 229 3.39 -20.36 -6.58
C GLN A 229 4.47 -21.39 -6.94
N ALA A 230 4.13 -22.31 -7.85
CA ALA A 230 5.09 -23.24 -8.42
C ALA A 230 6.24 -22.48 -9.14
N ALA A 231 7.38 -23.15 -9.26
CA ALA A 231 8.50 -22.68 -10.07
C ALA A 231 8.22 -22.95 -11.55
#